data_AF-A0A6I4IMA6-F1
#
_entry.id   AF-A0A6I4IMA6-F1
#
_cell.length_a   1.000
_cell.length_b   1.000
_cell.length_c   1.000
_cell.angle_alpha   90.00
_cell.angle_beta   90.00
_cell.angle_gamma   90.00
#
_symmetry.space_group_name_H-M   'P 1'
#
loop_
_entity.id
_entity.type
_entity.pdbx_description
1 polymer ?
#
loop_
_entity_poly.entity_id
_entity_poly.type
_entity_poly.pdbx_seq_one_letter_code
_entity_poly.pdbx_strand_id
1 'polypeptide(L)'
;MIDIIKLVENNKIFDLNNFAVITFNNFYSRKYGSLEEAEKVFNQLRLECKSEEEFIEKKERKIQSDIPVEQFEMAIKYLQSFQSFSSVVDRENLENQLLSDVQNNPAAWKLVYEIFEDYSYLMNEKYGFNKKLIKEQLILEFNKKITFTIKETREELGFQNQRTFKKWLNYFYGSKYDNNRKFNLLEYIDVIKKFFLKPDELTLDLNKNLAEYKNRLSNGIVVKKSHLIKLTKNDYKLLKNEIDDLKDTQVLNLPDNVDFYPFSIAQLIIQNLE
;
A
#
# COMPACT_ATOMS: atom_id res chain seq x y z
N MET A 1 -18.60 -0.42 0.38
CA MET A 1 -17.95 -0.51 1.70
C MET A 1 -18.36 -1.87 2.27
N ILE A 2 -17.42 -2.80 2.51
CA ILE A 2 -17.80 -4.04 3.18
C ILE A 2 -18.05 -3.69 4.64
N ASP A 3 -19.29 -3.92 5.05
CA ASP A 3 -19.73 -3.74 6.41
C ASP A 3 -19.16 -4.92 7.22
N ILE A 4 -17.89 -4.77 7.64
CA ILE A 4 -17.15 -5.78 8.40
C ILE A 4 -17.95 -6.17 9.64
N ILE A 5 -18.69 -5.20 10.22
CA ILE A 5 -19.60 -5.40 11.35
C ILE A 5 -20.66 -6.46 11.01
N LYS A 6 -21.34 -6.36 9.85
CA LYS A 6 -22.31 -7.38 9.42
C LYS A 6 -21.70 -8.76 9.13
N LEU A 7 -20.47 -8.81 8.61
CA LEU A 7 -19.76 -10.08 8.38
C LEU A 7 -19.38 -10.77 9.69
N VAL A 8 -19.10 -9.99 10.72
CA VAL A 8 -18.74 -10.44 12.07
C VAL A 8 -19.98 -10.86 12.87
N GLU A 9 -21.08 -10.11 12.76
CA GLU A 9 -22.37 -10.42 13.39
C GLU A 9 -23.03 -11.68 12.82
N ASN A 10 -23.05 -11.82 11.48
CA ASN A 10 -23.72 -12.94 10.82
C ASN A 10 -23.05 -14.31 11.03
N ASN A 11 -21.78 -14.32 11.46
CA ASN A 11 -21.04 -15.57 11.67
C ASN A 11 -21.08 -16.09 13.12
N LYS A 12 -21.74 -15.42 14.08
CA LYS A 12 -21.79 -15.83 15.52
C LYS A 12 -20.42 -16.11 16.18
N ILE A 13 -19.31 -15.74 15.55
CA ILE A 13 -17.93 -16.01 16.01
C ILE A 13 -17.42 -14.89 16.95
N PHE A 14 -18.14 -13.76 17.05
CA PHE A 14 -17.69 -12.57 17.76
C PHE A 14 -18.75 -12.07 18.75
N ASP A 15 -18.51 -12.28 20.05
CA ASP A 15 -19.18 -11.51 21.09
C ASP A 15 -18.52 -10.12 21.16
N LEU A 16 -19.08 -9.18 20.37
CA LEU A 16 -18.62 -7.81 20.28
C LEU A 16 -18.64 -7.08 21.63
N ASN A 17 -19.55 -7.45 22.53
CA ASN A 17 -19.66 -6.82 23.84
C ASN A 17 -18.49 -7.24 24.74
N ASN A 18 -18.18 -8.54 24.79
CA ASN A 18 -17.03 -9.04 25.56
C ASN A 18 -15.70 -8.53 24.97
N PHE A 19 -15.62 -8.41 23.64
CA PHE A 19 -14.45 -7.84 22.98
C PHE A 19 -14.24 -6.36 23.32
N ALA A 20 -15.30 -5.55 23.26
CA ALA A 20 -15.25 -4.13 23.59
C ALA A 20 -14.84 -3.90 25.05
N VAL A 21 -15.40 -4.67 25.99
CA VAL A 21 -15.06 -4.58 27.42
C VAL A 21 -13.59 -4.91 27.68
N ILE A 22 -13.08 -6.00 27.11
CA ILE A 22 -11.66 -6.37 27.28
C ILE A 22 -10.74 -5.31 26.69
N THR A 23 -11.05 -4.81 25.49
CA THR A 23 -10.25 -3.77 24.83
C THR A 23 -10.25 -2.47 25.64
N PHE A 24 -11.40 -2.07 26.17
CA PHE A 24 -11.55 -0.89 27.03
C PHE A 24 -10.73 -1.04 28.32
N ASN A 25 -10.82 -2.20 28.98
CA ASN A 25 -10.08 -2.48 30.21
C ASN A 25 -8.56 -2.47 29.98
N ASN A 26 -8.09 -3.14 28.93
CA ASN A 26 -6.66 -3.16 28.59
C ASN A 26 -6.13 -1.76 28.28
N PHE A 27 -6.89 -0.96 27.52
CA PHE A 27 -6.55 0.42 27.23
C PHE A 27 -6.33 1.24 28.51
N TYR A 28 -7.31 1.23 29.43
CA TYR A 28 -7.23 2.02 30.65
C TYR A 28 -6.19 1.50 31.63
N SER A 29 -6.00 0.17 31.70
CA SER A 29 -4.91 -0.41 32.48
C SER A 29 -3.55 0.07 31.99
N ARG A 30 -3.33 0.23 30.68
CA ARG A 30 -2.05 0.72 30.14
C ARG A 30 -1.90 2.24 30.31
N LYS A 31 -2.97 3.00 30.08
CA LYS A 31 -2.98 4.47 30.24
C LYS A 31 -2.63 4.88 31.68
N TYR A 32 -3.20 4.17 32.67
CA TYR A 32 -3.07 4.51 34.09
C TYR A 32 -2.13 3.59 34.88
N GLY A 33 -1.56 2.57 34.25
CA GLY A 33 -0.64 1.59 34.86
C GLY A 33 -1.34 0.35 35.45
N SER A 34 -2.60 0.47 35.87
CA SER A 34 -3.46 -0.68 36.23
C SER A 34 -4.95 -0.31 36.14
N LEU A 35 -5.82 -1.33 36.18
CA LEU A 35 -7.27 -1.11 36.30
C LEU A 35 -7.65 -0.42 37.61
N GLU A 36 -6.97 -0.74 38.71
CA GLU A 36 -7.21 -0.13 40.02
C GLU A 36 -6.90 1.37 40.01
N GLU A 37 -5.82 1.78 39.34
CA GLU A 37 -5.48 3.19 39.16
C GLU A 37 -6.46 3.91 38.23
N ALA A 38 -6.92 3.23 37.17
CA ALA A 38 -7.98 3.76 36.31
C ALA A 38 -9.28 3.99 37.09
N GLU A 39 -9.70 3.03 37.91
CA GLU A 39 -10.88 3.15 38.77
C GLU A 39 -10.75 4.31 39.75
N LYS A 40 -9.58 4.53 40.37
CA LYS A 40 -9.35 5.68 41.25
C LYS A 40 -9.58 7.00 40.52
N VAL A 41 -9.10 7.13 39.28
CA VAL A 41 -9.29 8.35 38.47
C VAL A 41 -10.77 8.61 38.19
N PHE A 42 -11.54 7.60 37.76
CA PHE A 42 -12.96 7.76 37.47
C PHE A 42 -13.81 7.94 38.74
N ASN A 43 -13.43 7.32 39.86
CA ASN A 43 -14.08 7.53 41.15
C ASN A 43 -13.84 8.95 41.67
N GLN A 44 -12.62 9.45 41.54
CA GLN A 44 -12.30 10.84 41.89
C GLN A 44 -13.11 11.82 41.03
N LEU A 45 -13.20 11.58 39.71
CA LEU A 45 -14.03 12.37 38.80
C LEU A 45 -15.50 12.40 39.24
N ARG A 46 -16.01 11.27 39.75
CA ARG A 46 -17.38 11.17 40.28
C ARG A 46 -17.58 12.00 41.54
N LEU A 47 -16.62 11.99 42.46
CA LEU A 47 -16.68 12.77 43.71
C LEU A 47 -16.66 14.29 43.45
N GLU A 48 -16.09 14.72 42.33
CA GLU A 48 -16.02 16.12 41.90
C GLU A 48 -17.30 16.63 41.21
N CYS A 49 -18.28 15.76 40.99
CA CYS A 49 -19.54 16.10 40.32
C CYS A 49 -20.68 16.27 41.31
N LYS A 50 -21.55 17.25 41.07
CA LYS A 50 -22.70 17.55 41.93
C LYS A 50 -23.96 16.80 41.50
N SER A 51 -23.98 16.25 40.28
CA SER A 51 -25.07 15.45 39.74
C SER A 51 -24.55 14.31 38.85
N GLU A 52 -25.41 13.33 38.60
CA GLU A 52 -25.11 12.23 37.67
C GLU A 52 -24.94 12.73 36.23
N GLU A 53 -25.70 13.76 35.82
CA GLU A 53 -25.58 14.40 34.50
C GLU A 53 -24.21 15.07 34.33
N GLU A 54 -23.73 15.79 35.34
CA GLU A 54 -22.39 16.40 35.34
C GLU A 54 -21.30 15.32 35.27
N PHE A 55 -21.49 14.21 35.97
CA PHE A 55 -20.56 13.08 35.94
C PHE A 55 -20.50 12.43 34.55
N ILE A 56 -21.65 12.18 33.91
CA ILE A 56 -21.69 11.61 32.55
C ILE A 56 -20.94 12.52 31.58
N GLU A 57 -21.18 13.83 31.61
CA GLU A 57 -20.52 14.78 30.71
C GLU A 57 -19.01 14.82 30.94
N LYS A 58 -18.55 14.91 32.19
CA LYS A 58 -17.10 14.90 32.49
C LYS A 58 -16.45 13.57 32.13
N LYS A 59 -17.14 12.45 32.36
CA LYS A 59 -16.65 11.11 32.00
C LYS A 59 -16.46 11.00 30.49
N GLU A 60 -17.42 11.44 29.69
CA GLU A 60 -17.30 11.43 28.23
C GLU A 60 -16.13 12.29 27.74
N ARG A 61 -15.99 13.52 28.26
CA ARG A 61 -14.84 14.39 27.93
C ARG A 61 -13.51 13.76 28.33
N LYS A 62 -13.46 13.10 29.49
CA LYS A 62 -12.26 12.41 29.96
C LYS A 62 -11.89 11.25 29.04
N ILE A 63 -12.85 10.41 28.68
CA ILE A 63 -12.67 9.33 27.70
C ILE A 63 -12.16 9.88 26.36
N GLN A 64 -12.78 10.93 25.84
CA GLN A 64 -12.35 11.57 24.59
C GLN A 64 -10.92 12.10 24.67
N SER A 65 -10.52 12.70 25.80
CA SER A 65 -9.17 13.23 26.00
C SER A 65 -8.11 12.15 26.21
N ASP A 66 -8.49 10.99 26.75
CA ASP A 66 -7.56 9.91 27.04
C ASP A 66 -7.17 9.14 25.78
N ILE A 67 -8.12 9.02 24.84
CA ILE A 67 -7.95 8.34 23.55
C ILE A 67 -7.13 9.23 22.61
N PRO A 68 -6.00 8.73 22.05
CA PRO A 68 -5.15 9.48 21.14
C PRO A 68 -5.77 9.52 19.71
N VAL A 69 -6.94 10.15 19.57
CA VAL A 69 -7.72 10.20 18.32
C VAL A 69 -6.91 10.79 17.17
N GLU A 70 -6.20 11.89 17.42
CA GLU A 70 -5.37 12.56 16.40
C GLU A 70 -4.30 11.62 15.84
N GLN A 71 -3.62 10.85 16.70
CA GLN A 71 -2.59 9.90 16.26
C GLN A 71 -3.21 8.72 15.49
N PHE A 72 -4.40 8.25 15.88
CA PHE A 72 -5.14 7.25 15.10
C PHE A 72 -5.51 7.78 13.72
N GLU A 73 -6.05 8.99 13.63
CA GLU A 73 -6.38 9.62 12.35
C GLU A 73 -5.15 9.82 11.47
N MET A 74 -4.01 10.22 12.06
CA MET A 74 -2.74 10.33 11.34
C MET A 74 -2.26 8.98 10.81
N ALA A 75 -2.33 7.91 11.60
CA ALA A 75 -1.98 6.56 11.15
C ALA A 75 -2.89 6.10 10.00
N ILE A 76 -4.20 6.33 10.11
CA ILE A 76 -5.16 6.00 9.06
C ILE A 76 -4.88 6.81 7.78
N LYS A 77 -4.64 8.12 7.90
CA LYS A 77 -4.32 9.01 6.78
C LYS A 77 -3.03 8.59 6.08
N TYR A 78 -2.02 8.18 6.85
CA TYR A 78 -0.78 7.62 6.30
C TYR A 78 -1.08 6.37 5.46
N LEU A 79 -1.84 5.41 6.01
CA LEU A 79 -2.23 4.21 5.27
C LEU A 79 -3.07 4.51 4.02
N GLN A 80 -3.98 5.49 4.08
CA GLN A 80 -4.84 5.88 2.96
C GLN A 80 -4.12 6.65 1.85
N SER A 81 -2.91 7.14 2.12
CA SER A 81 -2.09 7.85 1.13
C SER A 81 -1.52 6.92 0.04
N PHE A 82 -1.51 5.61 0.27
CA PHE A 82 -1.04 4.59 -0.66
C PHE A 82 -2.11 4.22 -1.71
N GLN A 83 -2.36 5.14 -2.63
CA GLN A 83 -3.35 4.98 -3.72
C GLN A 83 -2.74 4.53 -5.04
N SER A 84 -1.42 4.57 -5.19
CA SER A 84 -0.71 4.12 -6.39
C SER A 84 0.73 3.70 -6.04
N PHE A 85 1.44 3.10 -6.99
CA PHE A 85 2.85 2.73 -6.83
C PHE A 85 3.72 3.97 -6.64
N SER A 86 3.48 5.04 -7.41
CA SER A 86 4.17 6.32 -7.21
C SER A 86 3.98 6.88 -5.80
N SER A 87 2.77 6.80 -5.24
CA SER A 87 2.54 7.29 -3.87
C SER A 87 3.22 6.42 -2.80
N VAL A 88 3.42 5.13 -3.07
CA VAL A 88 4.23 4.23 -2.23
C VAL A 88 5.72 4.60 -2.30
N VAL A 89 6.22 4.96 -3.47
CA VAL A 89 7.60 5.38 -3.68
C VAL A 89 7.86 6.78 -3.08
N ASP A 90 6.88 7.68 -3.13
CA ASP A 90 6.94 9.05 -2.60
C ASP A 90 6.57 9.17 -1.11
N ARG A 91 6.52 8.04 -0.39
CA ARG A 91 6.07 7.97 1.00
C ARG A 91 6.83 8.84 2.00
N GLU A 92 8.07 9.22 1.68
CA GLU A 92 8.98 9.94 2.58
C GLU A 92 8.38 11.25 3.11
N ASN A 93 7.62 12.00 2.30
CA ASN A 93 7.04 13.27 2.78
C ASN A 93 6.02 13.05 3.92
N LEU A 94 5.23 11.97 3.84
CA LEU A 94 4.26 11.61 4.86
C LEU A 94 4.91 10.86 6.03
N GLU A 95 5.92 10.05 5.74
CA GLU A 95 6.73 9.35 6.75
C GLU A 95 7.47 10.35 7.64
N ASN A 96 8.07 11.41 7.08
CA ASN A 96 8.73 12.46 7.85
C ASN A 96 7.76 13.22 8.77
N GLN A 97 6.53 13.48 8.31
CA GLN A 97 5.50 14.09 9.14
C GLN A 97 5.11 13.16 10.30
N LEU A 98 4.94 11.87 10.02
CA LEU A 98 4.61 10.87 11.04
C LEU A 98 5.75 10.70 12.06
N LEU A 99 7.00 10.61 11.60
CA LEU A 99 8.18 10.48 12.46
C LEU A 99 8.35 11.68 13.38
N SER A 100 8.11 12.90 12.89
CA SER A 100 8.12 14.12 13.70
C SER A 100 7.07 14.05 14.82
N ASP A 101 5.84 13.63 14.51
CA ASP A 101 4.79 13.51 15.53
C ASP A 101 5.07 12.39 16.54
N VAL A 102 5.64 11.26 16.09
CA VAL A 102 6.10 10.19 17.00
C VAL A 102 7.14 10.70 17.99
N GLN A 103 8.05 11.56 17.54
CA GLN A 103 9.07 12.17 18.41
C GLN A 103 8.47 13.19 19.38
N ASN A 104 7.48 13.98 18.93
CA ASN A 104 6.85 15.02 19.75
C ASN A 104 5.81 14.45 20.75
N ASN A 105 5.17 13.32 20.41
CA ASN A 105 4.08 12.72 21.17
C ASN A 105 4.32 11.22 21.50
N PRO A 106 5.49 10.84 22.08
CA PRO A 106 5.88 9.43 22.21
C PRO A 106 4.95 8.60 23.10
N ALA A 107 4.38 9.21 24.15
CA ALA A 107 3.43 8.52 25.04
C ALA A 107 2.10 8.19 24.34
N ALA A 108 1.60 9.09 23.49
CA ALA A 108 0.39 8.86 22.72
C ALA A 108 0.62 7.76 21.68
N TRP A 109 1.74 7.79 20.96
CA TRP A 109 2.09 6.76 19.99
C TRP A 109 2.40 5.39 20.61
N LYS A 110 3.01 5.36 21.80
CA LYS A 110 3.16 4.12 22.57
C LYS A 110 1.78 3.50 22.85
N LEU A 111 0.82 4.31 23.30
CA LEU A 111 -0.53 3.84 23.57
C LEU A 111 -1.23 3.34 22.29
N VAL A 112 -1.10 4.05 21.16
CA VAL A 112 -1.60 3.59 19.85
C VAL A 112 -1.03 2.22 19.48
N TYR A 113 0.29 2.06 19.58
CA TYR A 113 0.97 0.80 19.27
C TYR A 113 0.47 -0.35 20.17
N GLU A 114 0.39 -0.09 21.47
CA GLU A 114 -0.08 -1.07 22.45
C GLU A 114 -1.53 -1.51 22.22
N ILE A 115 -2.41 -0.59 21.81
CA ILE A 115 -3.80 -0.92 21.43
C ILE A 115 -3.81 -1.85 20.21
N PHE A 116 -2.97 -1.58 19.20
CA PHE A 116 -2.86 -2.45 18.03
C PHE A 116 -2.31 -3.84 18.39
N GLU A 117 -1.35 -3.91 19.31
CA GLU A 117 -0.83 -5.19 19.81
C GLU A 117 -1.88 -5.98 20.58
N ASP A 118 -2.62 -5.33 21.49
CA ASP A 118 -3.71 -5.96 22.25
C ASP A 118 -4.79 -6.49 21.32
N TYR A 119 -5.17 -5.69 20.32
CA TYR A 119 -6.08 -6.12 19.28
C TYR A 119 -5.53 -7.38 18.59
N SER A 120 -4.27 -7.35 18.14
CA SER A 120 -3.66 -8.50 17.47
C SER A 120 -3.60 -9.75 18.36
N TYR A 121 -3.22 -9.61 19.62
CA TYR A 121 -3.12 -10.70 20.60
C TYR A 121 -4.49 -11.31 20.88
N LEU A 122 -5.49 -10.50 21.22
CA LEU A 122 -6.85 -10.96 21.52
C LEU A 122 -7.45 -11.72 20.35
N MET A 123 -7.22 -11.22 19.13
CA MET A 123 -7.62 -11.91 17.91
C MET A 123 -6.98 -13.29 17.84
N ASN A 124 -5.65 -13.39 17.99
CA ASN A 124 -4.94 -14.66 17.83
C ASN A 124 -5.33 -15.69 18.90
N GLU A 125 -5.29 -15.29 20.18
CA GLU A 125 -5.47 -16.21 21.31
C GLU A 125 -6.93 -16.63 21.50
N LYS A 126 -7.85 -15.66 21.48
CA LYS A 126 -9.24 -15.91 21.87
C LYS A 126 -10.09 -16.41 20.72
N TYR A 127 -9.72 -16.06 19.50
CA TYR A 127 -10.51 -16.36 18.30
C TYR A 127 -9.74 -17.20 17.28
N GLY A 128 -8.56 -17.72 17.65
CA GLY A 128 -7.76 -18.61 16.79
C GLY A 128 -7.28 -17.93 15.50
N PHE A 129 -7.09 -16.61 15.53
CA PHE A 129 -6.69 -15.85 14.34
C PHE A 129 -5.29 -16.27 13.91
N ASN A 130 -5.21 -16.96 12.78
CA ASN A 130 -3.94 -17.27 12.15
C ASN A 130 -3.50 -16.06 11.31
N LYS A 131 -2.47 -15.34 11.77
CA LYS A 131 -1.87 -14.17 11.06
C LYS A 131 -1.65 -14.41 9.57
N LYS A 132 -1.18 -15.60 9.20
CA LYS A 132 -0.92 -15.98 7.80
C LYS A 132 -2.23 -16.08 7.00
N LEU A 133 -3.20 -16.81 7.53
CA LEU A 133 -4.50 -17.02 6.88
C LEU A 133 -5.25 -15.69 6.68
N ILE A 134 -5.22 -14.80 7.68
CA ILE A 134 -5.83 -13.46 7.55
C ILE A 134 -5.11 -12.65 6.51
N LYS A 135 -3.77 -12.66 6.51
CA LYS A 135 -3.01 -11.93 5.50
C LYS A 135 -3.41 -12.39 4.09
N GLU A 136 -3.53 -13.70 3.88
CA GLU A 136 -3.99 -14.28 2.61
C GLU A 136 -5.45 -13.86 2.30
N GLN A 137 -6.36 -13.93 3.27
CA GLN A 137 -7.75 -13.49 3.09
C GLN A 137 -7.88 -11.98 2.84
N LEU A 138 -7.12 -11.15 3.53
CA LEU A 138 -7.07 -9.69 3.32
C LEU A 138 -6.54 -9.37 1.93
N ILE A 139 -5.49 -10.06 1.47
CA ILE A 139 -5.00 -9.91 0.09
C ILE A 139 -6.11 -10.24 -0.90
N LEU A 140 -6.83 -11.36 -0.70
CA LEU A 140 -7.95 -11.75 -1.58
C LEU A 140 -9.09 -10.72 -1.54
N GLU A 141 -9.44 -10.22 -0.36
CA GLU A 141 -10.50 -9.25 -0.17
C GLU A 141 -10.15 -7.87 -0.73
N PHE A 142 -8.92 -7.42 -0.56
CA PHE A 142 -8.41 -6.21 -1.18
C PHE A 142 -8.33 -6.35 -2.69
N ASN A 143 -7.88 -7.51 -3.19
CA ASN A 143 -7.84 -7.76 -4.62
C ASN A 143 -9.22 -7.63 -5.29
N LYS A 144 -10.30 -8.05 -4.61
CA LYS A 144 -11.66 -7.91 -5.13
C LYS A 144 -12.19 -6.46 -5.13
N LYS A 145 -11.69 -5.61 -4.23
CA LYS A 145 -12.28 -4.28 -3.96
C LYS A 145 -11.47 -3.13 -4.54
N ILE A 146 -10.15 -3.27 -4.56
CA ILE A 146 -9.23 -2.25 -5.04
C ILE A 146 -9.06 -2.48 -6.54
N THR A 147 -9.46 -1.47 -7.31
CA THR A 147 -9.33 -1.50 -8.76
C THR A 147 -8.59 -0.26 -9.23
N PHE A 148 -7.66 -0.45 -10.16
CA PHE A 148 -6.90 0.61 -10.81
C PHE A 148 -7.36 0.72 -12.26
N THR A 149 -7.52 1.91 -12.80
CA THR A 149 -7.86 2.01 -14.23
C THR A 149 -6.61 1.83 -15.09
N ILE A 150 -6.77 1.18 -16.25
CA ILE A 150 -5.69 1.05 -17.24
C ILE A 150 -5.16 2.45 -17.63
N LYS A 151 -6.05 3.46 -17.65
CA LYS A 151 -5.68 4.83 -17.97
C LYS A 151 -4.72 5.41 -16.92
N GLU A 152 -5.07 5.34 -15.64
CA GLU A 152 -4.24 5.86 -14.54
C GLU A 152 -2.91 5.11 -14.46
N THR A 153 -2.93 3.78 -14.51
CA THR A 153 -1.69 2.98 -14.51
C THR A 153 -0.80 3.32 -15.70
N ARG A 154 -1.37 3.53 -16.89
CA ARG A 154 -0.63 3.97 -18.07
C ARG A 154 0.05 5.33 -17.85
N GLU A 155 -0.68 6.30 -17.30
CA GLU A 155 -0.20 7.66 -17.03
C GLU A 155 0.88 7.66 -15.96
N GLU A 156 0.67 6.90 -14.88
CA GLU A 156 1.64 6.64 -13.82
C GLU A 156 2.93 6.03 -14.39
N LEU A 157 2.80 5.10 -15.33
CA LEU A 157 3.93 4.50 -16.03
C LEU A 157 4.52 5.39 -17.16
N GLY A 158 4.10 6.65 -17.28
CA GLY A 158 4.65 7.61 -18.25
C GLY A 158 4.30 7.34 -19.72
N PHE A 159 3.44 6.37 -20.03
CA PHE A 159 3.02 6.08 -21.41
C PHE A 159 1.94 7.08 -21.87
N GLN A 160 2.28 8.04 -22.70
CA GLN A 160 1.27 9.00 -23.21
C GLN A 160 0.28 8.39 -24.21
N ASN A 161 0.70 7.35 -24.94
CA ASN A 161 -0.11 6.73 -26.00
C ASN A 161 -0.74 5.40 -25.53
N GLN A 162 -2.09 5.36 -25.49
CA GLN A 162 -2.84 4.15 -25.10
C GLN A 162 -2.61 2.96 -26.04
N ARG A 163 -2.48 3.19 -27.35
CA ARG A 163 -2.25 2.10 -28.33
C ARG A 163 -0.92 1.42 -28.08
N THR A 164 0.13 2.19 -27.80
CA THR A 164 1.45 1.65 -27.47
C THR A 164 1.42 0.88 -26.15
N PHE A 165 0.77 1.44 -25.13
CA PHE A 165 0.60 0.73 -23.84
C PHE A 165 -0.16 -0.60 -24.00
N LYS A 166 -1.25 -0.61 -24.79
CA LYS A 166 -2.01 -1.83 -25.12
C LYS A 166 -1.17 -2.87 -25.86
N LYS A 167 -0.29 -2.48 -26.78
CA LYS A 167 0.64 -3.43 -27.44
C LYS A 167 1.52 -4.13 -26.40
N TRP A 168 2.05 -3.39 -25.42
CA TRP A 168 2.86 -3.97 -24.34
C TRP A 168 2.03 -4.83 -23.38
N LEU A 169 0.81 -4.43 -23.03
CA LEU A 169 -0.08 -5.28 -22.26
C LEU A 169 -0.37 -6.59 -22.98
N ASN A 170 -0.66 -6.55 -24.29
CA ASN A 170 -0.94 -7.74 -25.07
C ASN A 170 0.28 -8.65 -25.21
N TYR A 171 1.47 -8.06 -25.25
CA TYR A 171 2.71 -8.81 -25.21
C TYR A 171 2.89 -9.58 -23.91
N PHE A 172 2.71 -8.94 -22.75
CA PHE A 172 2.91 -9.60 -21.46
C PHE A 172 1.75 -10.51 -21.03
N TYR A 173 0.53 -10.24 -21.50
CA TYR A 173 -0.70 -10.84 -20.96
C TYR A 173 -1.68 -11.35 -22.01
N GLY A 174 -1.32 -11.35 -23.30
CA GLY A 174 -2.21 -11.72 -24.39
C GLY A 174 -3.44 -10.82 -24.48
N SER A 175 -4.55 -11.33 -25.00
CA SER A 175 -5.80 -10.58 -25.18
C SER A 175 -6.56 -10.28 -23.88
N LYS A 176 -5.99 -10.62 -22.70
CA LYS A 176 -6.64 -10.48 -21.39
C LYS A 176 -7.21 -9.08 -21.13
N TYR A 177 -6.57 -8.03 -21.64
CA TYR A 177 -6.95 -6.64 -21.38
C TYR A 177 -7.56 -5.91 -22.59
N ASP A 178 -7.90 -6.60 -23.69
CA ASP A 178 -8.44 -5.93 -24.88
C ASP A 178 -9.77 -5.22 -24.61
N ASN A 179 -10.65 -5.89 -23.85
CA ASN A 179 -11.99 -5.42 -23.48
C ASN A 179 -12.10 -4.93 -22.02
N ASN A 180 -11.04 -5.08 -21.23
CA ASN A 180 -11.01 -4.64 -19.84
C ASN A 180 -10.51 -3.19 -19.74
N ARG A 181 -11.04 -2.45 -18.76
CA ARG A 181 -10.63 -1.06 -18.49
C ARG A 181 -9.90 -0.90 -17.15
N LYS A 182 -9.83 -1.96 -16.37
CA LYS A 182 -9.32 -1.94 -14.99
C LYS A 182 -8.44 -3.16 -14.72
N PHE A 183 -7.55 -2.98 -13.75
CA PHE A 183 -6.79 -4.01 -13.08
C PHE A 183 -7.33 -4.19 -11.66
N ASN A 184 -7.38 -5.43 -11.17
CA ASN A 184 -7.41 -5.67 -9.73
C ASN A 184 -6.02 -5.42 -9.10
N LEU A 185 -5.93 -5.46 -7.77
CA LEU A 185 -4.68 -5.16 -7.05
C LEU A 185 -3.50 -6.03 -7.51
N LEU A 186 -3.70 -7.34 -7.63
CA LEU A 186 -2.62 -8.27 -7.99
C LEU A 186 -2.18 -8.07 -9.44
N GLU A 187 -3.13 -7.84 -10.35
CA GLU A 187 -2.84 -7.51 -11.75
C GLU A 187 -2.09 -6.20 -11.88
N TYR A 188 -2.49 -5.18 -11.12
CA TYR A 188 -1.82 -3.90 -11.09
C TYR A 188 -0.36 -4.06 -10.65
N ILE A 189 -0.11 -4.77 -9.54
CA ILE A 189 1.25 -5.05 -9.04
C ILE A 189 2.08 -5.78 -10.09
N ASP A 190 1.51 -6.76 -10.80
CA ASP A 190 2.23 -7.50 -11.83
C ASP A 190 2.56 -6.63 -13.05
N VAL A 191 1.63 -5.77 -13.48
CA VAL A 191 1.86 -4.77 -14.53
C VAL A 191 2.98 -3.82 -14.14
N ILE A 192 2.96 -3.28 -12.91
CA ILE A 192 4.06 -2.45 -12.41
C ILE A 192 5.38 -3.22 -12.52
N LYS A 193 5.46 -4.44 -11.99
CA LYS A 193 6.69 -5.25 -12.05
C LYS A 193 7.22 -5.42 -13.48
N LYS A 194 6.38 -5.81 -14.43
CA LYS A 194 6.80 -6.05 -15.83
C LYS A 194 7.29 -4.79 -16.55
N PHE A 195 6.70 -3.65 -16.26
CA PHE A 195 7.00 -2.40 -16.96
C PHE A 195 8.12 -1.58 -16.29
N PHE A 196 8.30 -1.76 -14.99
CA PHE A 196 9.09 -0.89 -14.14
C PHE A 196 10.44 -1.48 -13.70
N LEU A 197 10.49 -2.79 -13.44
CA LEU A 197 11.70 -3.44 -12.95
C LEU A 197 12.73 -3.61 -14.06
N LYS A 198 14.00 -3.66 -13.68
CA LYS A 198 15.09 -4.06 -14.57
C LYS A 198 15.03 -5.57 -14.84
N PRO A 199 15.68 -6.06 -15.90
CA PRO A 199 15.73 -7.49 -16.19
C PRO A 199 16.31 -8.36 -15.07
N ASP A 200 17.28 -7.83 -14.33
CA ASP A 200 17.92 -8.48 -13.18
C ASP A 200 17.13 -8.31 -11.86
N GLU A 201 16.08 -7.49 -11.86
CA GLU A 201 15.21 -7.28 -10.72
C GLU A 201 13.98 -8.19 -10.78
N LEU A 202 13.98 -9.27 -9.99
CA LEU A 202 12.85 -10.22 -9.93
C LEU A 202 11.69 -9.72 -9.07
N THR A 203 11.95 -8.81 -8.13
CA THR A 203 10.97 -8.32 -7.15
C THR A 203 11.15 -6.84 -6.82
N LEU A 204 10.04 -6.16 -6.50
CA LEU A 204 10.06 -4.80 -5.96
C LEU A 204 10.66 -4.79 -4.55
N ASP A 205 11.88 -4.30 -4.42
CA ASP A 205 12.54 -4.03 -3.14
C ASP A 205 12.56 -2.53 -2.83
N LEU A 206 11.57 -2.07 -2.06
CA LEU A 206 11.45 -0.68 -1.63
C LEU A 206 12.49 -0.28 -0.57
N ASN A 207 13.20 -1.22 0.05
CA ASN A 207 14.22 -0.90 1.04
C ASN A 207 15.56 -0.63 0.39
N LYS A 208 15.91 -1.43 -0.62
CA LYS A 208 17.18 -1.33 -1.32
C LYS A 208 17.18 -0.30 -2.44
N ASN A 209 16.08 -0.22 -3.22
CA ASN A 209 16.08 0.47 -4.51
C ASN A 209 15.18 1.73 -4.53
N LEU A 210 14.73 2.23 -3.38
CA LEU A 210 13.77 3.35 -3.30
C LEU A 210 14.20 4.58 -4.12
N ALA A 211 15.44 5.04 -3.93
CA ALA A 211 15.98 6.20 -4.63
C ALA A 211 16.03 5.97 -6.15
N GLU A 212 16.33 4.74 -6.58
CA GLU A 212 16.35 4.39 -7.98
C GLU A 212 14.93 4.35 -8.57
N TYR A 213 13.96 3.84 -7.82
CA TYR A 213 12.56 3.85 -8.23
C TYR A 213 12.01 5.27 -8.38
N LYS A 214 12.33 6.17 -7.44
CA LYS A 214 12.02 7.60 -7.56
C LYS A 214 12.61 8.21 -8.82
N ASN A 215 13.88 7.91 -9.09
CA ASN A 215 14.56 8.39 -10.29
C ASN A 215 13.84 7.90 -11.56
N ARG A 216 13.51 6.61 -11.64
CA ARG A 216 12.77 6.01 -12.77
C ARG A 216 11.41 6.66 -12.98
N LEU A 217 10.62 6.83 -11.91
CA LEU A 217 9.31 7.49 -12.00
C LEU A 217 9.43 8.96 -12.44
N SER A 218 10.47 9.67 -12.00
CA SER A 218 10.67 11.09 -12.31
C SER A 218 11.26 11.33 -13.71
N ASN A 219 12.24 10.51 -14.11
CA ASN A 219 12.99 10.68 -15.36
C ASN A 219 12.42 9.87 -16.53
N GLY A 220 11.38 9.08 -16.25
CA GLY A 220 10.64 8.31 -17.23
C GLY A 220 11.07 6.85 -17.25
N ILE A 221 10.06 5.99 -17.23
CA ILE A 221 10.20 4.53 -17.34
C ILE A 221 9.93 4.03 -18.76
N VAL A 222 9.80 4.96 -19.69
CA VAL A 222 9.60 4.69 -21.11
C VAL A 222 10.76 5.26 -21.88
N VAL A 223 11.43 4.42 -22.64
CA VAL A 223 12.50 4.85 -23.53
C VAL A 223 11.94 4.97 -24.93
N LYS A 224 12.08 6.16 -25.52
CA LYS A 224 11.69 6.42 -26.90
C LYS A 224 12.60 5.62 -27.83
N LYS A 225 12.04 5.02 -28.88
CA LYS A 225 12.81 4.38 -29.95
C LYS A 225 13.89 5.31 -30.53
N SER A 226 13.58 6.59 -30.67
CA SER A 226 14.53 7.60 -31.14
C SER A 226 15.74 7.80 -30.21
N HIS A 227 15.62 7.53 -28.91
CA HIS A 227 16.76 7.55 -28.00
C HIS A 227 17.68 6.35 -28.26
N LEU A 228 17.11 5.15 -28.45
CA LEU A 228 17.87 3.95 -28.79
C LEU A 228 18.60 4.10 -30.14
N ILE A 229 17.95 4.70 -31.15
CA ILE A 229 18.59 5.02 -32.44
C ILE A 229 19.81 5.94 -32.27
N LYS A 230 19.79 6.88 -31.31
CA LYS A 230 20.95 7.74 -31.05
C LYS A 230 22.12 6.95 -30.47
N LEU A 231 21.87 5.94 -29.64
CA LEU A 231 22.92 5.07 -29.10
C LEU A 231 23.63 4.30 -30.21
N THR A 232 22.90 3.91 -31.26
CA THR A 232 23.48 3.24 -32.43
C THR A 232 24.12 4.21 -33.44
N LYS A 233 24.42 5.46 -33.04
CA LYS A 233 24.93 6.51 -33.94
C LYS A 233 24.06 6.71 -35.20
N ASN A 234 22.74 6.56 -35.04
CA ASN A 234 21.72 6.57 -36.09
C ASN A 234 21.73 5.35 -37.04
N ASP A 235 22.43 4.27 -36.70
CA ASP A 235 22.35 3.01 -37.43
C ASP A 235 21.07 2.25 -37.04
N TYR A 236 20.04 2.40 -37.86
CA TYR A 236 18.78 1.70 -37.68
C TYR A 236 18.90 0.18 -37.85
N LYS A 237 19.83 -0.29 -38.69
CA LYS A 237 20.01 -1.72 -38.93
C LYS A 237 20.56 -2.40 -37.70
N LEU A 238 21.54 -1.78 -37.04
CA LEU A 238 22.09 -2.27 -35.78
C LEU A 238 20.99 -2.42 -34.72
N LEU A 239 20.21 -1.36 -34.47
CA LEU A 239 19.09 -1.43 -33.52
C LEU A 239 18.08 -2.52 -33.88
N LYS A 240 17.78 -2.68 -35.18
CA LYS A 240 16.87 -3.72 -35.64
C LYS A 240 17.42 -5.11 -35.38
N ASN A 241 18.69 -5.35 -35.69
CA ASN A 241 19.36 -6.62 -35.44
C ASN A 241 19.31 -6.98 -33.96
N GLU A 242 19.65 -6.06 -33.05
CA GLU A 242 19.57 -6.33 -31.61
C GLU A 242 18.15 -6.65 -31.13
N ILE A 243 17.14 -5.96 -31.68
CA ILE A 243 15.74 -6.26 -31.37
C ILE A 243 15.36 -7.65 -31.87
N ASP A 244 15.79 -8.02 -33.06
CA ASP A 244 15.49 -9.32 -33.66
C ASP A 244 16.27 -10.45 -32.94
N ASP A 245 17.51 -10.22 -32.53
CA ASP A 245 18.31 -11.15 -31.72
C ASP A 245 17.68 -11.39 -30.35
N LEU A 246 17.11 -10.36 -29.72
CA LEU A 246 16.32 -10.53 -28.48
C LEU A 246 15.06 -11.36 -28.69
N LYS A 247 14.41 -11.27 -29.87
CA LYS A 247 13.25 -12.13 -30.20
C LYS A 247 13.67 -13.60 -30.24
N ASP A 248 14.80 -13.88 -30.85
CA ASP A 248 15.28 -15.25 -31.08
C ASP A 248 15.91 -15.88 -29.82
N THR A 249 16.72 -15.11 -29.07
CA THR A 249 17.50 -15.63 -27.93
C THR A 249 16.71 -15.70 -26.62
N GLN A 250 15.79 -14.76 -26.39
CA GLN A 250 15.03 -14.70 -25.14
C GLN A 250 13.58 -15.19 -25.29
N VAL A 251 13.19 -15.69 -26.47
CA VAL A 251 11.81 -16.08 -26.80
C VAL A 251 10.83 -14.92 -26.50
N LEU A 252 11.28 -13.69 -26.73
CA LEU A 252 10.51 -12.49 -26.48
C LEU A 252 9.96 -11.97 -27.80
N ASN A 253 8.74 -12.38 -28.19
CA ASN A 253 8.08 -11.85 -29.38
C ASN A 253 7.67 -10.38 -29.21
N LEU A 254 8.64 -9.46 -29.32
CA LEU A 254 8.42 -8.02 -29.12
C LEU A 254 7.43 -7.46 -30.16
N PRO A 255 6.50 -6.57 -29.78
CA PRO A 255 5.56 -5.98 -30.73
C PRO A 255 6.27 -5.14 -31.79
N ASP A 256 5.88 -5.31 -33.06
CA ASP A 256 6.43 -4.49 -34.13
C ASP A 256 5.97 -3.02 -34.06
N ASN A 257 6.84 -2.13 -34.55
CA ASN A 257 6.57 -0.71 -34.74
C ASN A 257 6.04 -0.03 -33.46
N VAL A 258 6.79 -0.18 -32.37
CA VAL A 258 6.56 0.54 -31.12
C VAL A 258 7.49 1.75 -31.02
N ASP A 259 6.92 2.89 -30.66
CA ASP A 259 7.67 4.15 -30.50
C ASP A 259 8.31 4.29 -29.11
N PHE A 260 7.81 3.51 -28.14
CA PHE A 260 8.23 3.55 -26.74
C PHE A 260 8.38 2.13 -26.22
N TYR A 261 9.43 1.90 -25.44
CA TYR A 261 9.74 0.65 -24.78
C TYR A 261 9.61 0.83 -23.27
N PRO A 262 8.99 -0.13 -22.53
CA PRO A 262 9.11 -0.22 -21.09
C PRO A 262 10.58 -0.27 -20.69
N PHE A 263 10.89 0.23 -19.50
CA PHE A 263 12.25 0.33 -18.99
C PHE A 263 12.98 -1.02 -18.98
N SER A 264 12.28 -2.09 -18.55
CA SER A 264 12.78 -3.47 -18.56
C SER A 264 13.33 -3.88 -19.93
N ILE A 265 12.55 -3.66 -20.98
CA ILE A 265 12.91 -4.02 -22.36
C ILE A 265 14.01 -3.10 -22.91
N ALA A 266 13.91 -1.80 -22.62
CA ALA A 266 14.89 -0.85 -23.09
C ALA A 266 16.30 -1.13 -22.55
N GLN A 267 16.41 -1.52 -21.28
CA GLN A 267 17.70 -1.88 -20.68
C GLN A 267 18.30 -3.12 -21.35
N LEU A 268 17.50 -4.14 -21.68
CA LEU A 268 17.98 -5.30 -22.44
C LEU A 268 18.57 -4.87 -23.78
N ILE A 269 17.88 -4.02 -24.53
CA ILE A 269 18.37 -3.52 -25.82
C ILE A 269 19.69 -2.75 -25.63
N ILE A 270 19.77 -1.87 -24.63
CA ILE A 270 20.98 -1.08 -24.38
C ILE A 270 22.18 -1.98 -24.03
N GLN A 271 21.97 -2.99 -23.19
CA GLN A 271 23.02 -3.94 -22.78
C GLN A 271 23.59 -4.76 -23.94
N ASN A 272 22.82 -5.01 -25.00
CA ASN A 272 23.32 -5.70 -26.19
C ASN A 272 23.98 -4.75 -27.20
N LEU A 273 23.77 -3.43 -27.05
CA LEU A 273 24.38 -2.40 -27.91
C LEU A 273 25.76 -1.92 -27.42
N GLU A 274 26.11 -2.15 -26.15
CA GLU A 274 27.38 -1.78 -25.50
C GLU A 274 28.38 -2.94 -25.51
#